data_AF-A0A1G1G6M2-F1
#
_entry.id   AF-A0A1G1G6M2-F1
#
_cell.length_a   1.000
_cell.length_b   1.000
_cell.length_c   1.000
_cell.angle_alpha   90.00
_cell.angle_beta   90.00
_cell.angle_gamma   90.00
#
_symmetry.space_group_name_H-M   'P 1'
#
loop_
_entity.id
_entity.type
_entity.pdbx_description
1 polymer ?
#
loop_
_entity_poly.entity_id
_entity_poly.type
_entity_poly.pdbx_seq_one_letter_code
_entity_poly.pdbx_strand_id
1 'polypeptide(L)' 'MDLEEMSITMDELEAIMLADYDGLYHEDAAVKMKISRQTFGRILREAHKKVAECLLKGKALKIETKRKIEK' A
#
# COMPACT_ATOMS: atom_id res chain seq x y z
N MET A 1 -22.54 3.55 -14.58
CA MET A 1 -21.27 3.05 -15.11
C MET A 1 -20.41 2.75 -13.91
N ASP A 2 -20.14 1.48 -13.66
CA ASP A 2 -19.25 1.07 -12.57
C ASP A 2 -17.80 1.14 -13.07
N LEU A 3 -16.91 1.72 -12.27
CA LEU A 3 -15.48 1.75 -12.58
C LEU A 3 -14.89 0.36 -12.32
N GLU A 4 -13.93 -0.05 -13.13
CA GLU A 4 -13.11 -1.21 -12.78
C GLU A 4 -12.42 -0.93 -11.44
N GLU A 5 -12.43 -1.90 -10.52
CA GLU A 5 -11.87 -1.76 -9.18
C GLU A 5 -10.47 -2.37 -9.10
N MET A 6 -9.58 -1.72 -8.35
CA MET A 6 -8.31 -2.30 -7.93
C MET A 6 -8.20 -2.22 -6.42
N SER A 7 -7.94 -3.35 -5.78
CA SER A 7 -7.88 -3.44 -4.32
C SER A 7 -6.47 -3.20 -3.79
N ILE A 8 -6.37 -2.33 -2.79
CA ILE A 8 -5.16 -2.10 -2.00
C ILE A 8 -5.31 -2.75 -0.63
N THR A 9 -4.29 -3.47 -0.19
CA THR A 9 -4.31 -4.13 1.12
C THR A 9 -4.08 -3.12 2.24
N MET A 10 -4.38 -3.51 3.49
CA MET A 10 -4.07 -2.66 4.65
C MET A 10 -2.57 -2.41 4.80
N ASP A 11 -1.72 -3.40 4.48
CA ASP A 11 -0.26 -3.22 4.58
C ASP A 11 0.26 -2.25 3.51
N GLU A 12 -0.30 -2.30 2.30
CA GLU A 12 0.02 -1.38 1.21
C GLU A 12 -0.43 0.05 1.55
N LEU A 13 -1.62 0.20 2.14
CA LEU A 13 -2.12 1.50 2.62
C LEU A 13 -1.26 2.07 3.75
N GLU A 14 -0.91 1.24 4.74
CA GLU A 14 -0.03 1.63 5.85
C GLU A 14 1.35 2.06 5.34
N ALA A 15 1.91 1.35 4.36
CA ALA A 15 3.19 1.70 3.78
C ALA A 15 3.18 3.08 3.09
N ILE A 16 2.12 3.38 2.32
CA ILE A 16 1.91 4.72 1.73
C ILE A 16 1.77 5.78 2.82
N MET A 17 0.99 5.51 3.86
CA MET A 17 0.79 6.46 4.96
C MET A 17 2.12 6.80 5.64
N LEU A 18 2.94 5.80 5.96
CA LEU A 18 4.22 6.01 6.65
C LEU A 18 5.26 6.70 5.76
N ALA A 19 5.40 6.29 4.50
CA ALA A 19 6.45 6.83 3.62
C ALA A 19 6.05 8.15 2.94
N ASP A 20 4.86 8.22 2.37
CA ASP A 20 4.47 9.34 1.50
C ASP A 20 3.73 10.43 2.26
N TYR A 21 2.89 10.07 3.24
CA TYR A 21 2.11 11.04 4.03
C TYR A 21 2.89 11.55 5.26
N ASP A 22 3.43 10.63 6.07
CA ASP A 22 4.22 10.98 7.27
C ASP A 22 5.69 11.31 6.93
N GLY A 23 6.15 11.00 5.72
CA GLY A 23 7.50 11.34 5.25
C GLY A 23 8.63 10.53 5.92
N LEU A 24 8.33 9.36 6.48
CA LEU A 24 9.34 8.54 7.15
C LEU A 24 10.31 7.89 6.16
N TYR A 25 11.57 7.75 6.58
CA TYR A 25 12.50 6.91 5.85
C TYR A 25 12.04 5.45 5.88
N HIS A 26 12.32 4.71 4.79
CA HIS A 26 11.89 3.31 4.65
C HIS A 26 12.33 2.40 5.80
N GLU A 27 13.46 2.72 6.45
CA GLU A 27 13.95 1.97 7.60
C GLU A 27 13.05 2.18 8.82
N ASP A 28 12.71 3.44 9.14
CA ASP A 28 11.82 3.78 10.26
C ASP A 28 10.41 3.24 10.05
N ALA A 29 9.90 3.33 8.82
CA ALA A 29 8.59 2.80 8.46
C ALA A 29 8.56 1.25 8.57
N ALA A 30 9.62 0.56 8.14
CA ALA A 30 9.75 -0.88 8.30
C ALA A 30 9.77 -1.31 9.78
N VAL A 31 10.47 -0.56 10.64
CA VAL A 31 10.48 -0.79 12.09
C VAL A 31 9.07 -0.65 12.68
N LYS A 32 8.32 0.39 12.31
CA LYS A 32 6.92 0.58 12.75
C LYS A 32 6.01 -0.57 12.34
N MET A 33 6.19 -1.07 11.12
CA MET A 33 5.44 -2.23 10.60
C MET A 33 5.97 -3.59 11.10
N LYS A 34 7.06 -3.61 11.87
CA LYS A 34 7.71 -4.83 12.40
C LYS A 34 8.11 -5.82 11.29
N ILE A 35 8.64 -5.30 10.19
CA ILE A 35 9.10 -6.08 9.03
C ILE A 35 10.50 -5.64 8.61
N SER A 36 11.13 -6.41 7.71
CA SER A 36 12.42 -6.00 7.13
C SER A 36 12.26 -4.77 6.21
N ARG A 37 13.31 -3.95 6.09
CA ARG A 37 13.37 -2.82 5.14
C ARG A 37 13.11 -3.29 3.70
N GLN A 38 13.58 -4.48 3.32
CA GLN A 38 13.35 -5.08 2.01
C GLN A 38 11.88 -5.43 1.82
N THR A 39 11.22 -5.99 2.84
CA THR A 39 9.78 -6.30 2.80
C THR A 39 8.97 -5.01 2.68
N PHE A 40 9.29 -3.98 3.47
CA PHE A 40 8.65 -2.68 3.39
C PHE A 40 8.75 -2.09 1.98
N GLY A 41 9.96 -2.04 1.41
CA GLY A 41 10.18 -1.54 0.06
C GLY A 41 9.39 -2.30 -1.01
N ARG A 42 9.20 -3.62 -0.85
CA ARG A 42 8.33 -4.40 -1.75
C ARG A 42 6.87 -4.00 -1.61
N ILE A 43 6.36 -3.88 -0.38
CA ILE A 43 4.97 -3.48 -0.12
C ILE A 43 4.69 -2.10 -0.71
N LEU A 44 5.54 -1.11 -0.40
CA LEU A 44 5.39 0.26 -0.90
C LEU A 44 5.40 0.31 -2.44
N ARG A 45 6.30 -0.45 -3.08
CA ARG A 45 6.36 -0.54 -4.55
C ARG A 45 5.07 -1.09 -5.16
N GLU A 46 4.52 -2.15 -4.59
CA GLU A 46 3.26 -2.71 -5.10
C GLU A 46 2.08 -1.75 -4.85
N ALA A 47 2.06 -1.05 -3.71
CA ALA A 47 1.09 -0.01 -3.40
C ALA A 47 1.12 1.13 -4.43
N HIS A 48 2.31 1.69 -4.71
CA HIS A 48 2.51 2.73 -5.73
C HIS A 48 2.08 2.28 -7.12
N LYS A 49 2.39 1.04 -7.51
CA LYS A 49 1.96 0.49 -8.80
C LYS A 49 0.43 0.46 -8.93
N LYS A 50 -0.28 0.05 -7.87
CA LYS A 50 -1.75 0.01 -7.87
C LYS A 50 -2.35 1.40 -7.94
N VAL A 51 -1.83 2.34 -7.15
CA VAL A 51 -2.25 3.75 -7.20
C VAL A 51 -2.02 4.34 -8.59
N ALA A 52 -0.85 4.14 -9.17
CA ALA A 52 -0.54 4.61 -10.52
C ALA A 52 -1.48 4.00 -11.57
N GLU A 53 -1.79 2.71 -11.48
CA GLU A 53 -2.74 2.07 -12.39
C GLU A 53 -4.16 2.65 -12.25
N CYS A 54 -4.63 2.90 -11.03
CA CYS A 54 -5.91 3.56 -10.80
C CYS A 54 -5.96 4.94 -11.44
N LEU A 55 -4.94 5.77 -11.20
CA LEU A 55 -4.90 7.13 -11.71
C LEU A 55 -4.79 7.18 -13.24
N LEU A 56 -3.97 6.32 -13.84
CA LEU A 56 -3.72 6.33 -15.29
C LEU A 56 -4.86 5.69 -16.10
N LYS A 57 -5.55 4.68 -15.55
CA LYS A 57 -6.61 3.94 -16.26
C LYS A 57 -8.02 4.32 -15.81
N GLY A 58 -8.15 5.26 -14.87
CA GLY A 58 -9.45 5.68 -14.32
C GLY A 58 -10.15 4.57 -13.54
N LYS A 59 -9.39 3.74 -12.81
CA LYS A 59 -9.97 2.68 -11.96
C LYS A 59 -10.29 3.22 -10.57
N ALA A 60 -11.32 2.66 -9.94
CA ALA A 60 -11.59 2.93 -8.53
C ALA A 60 -10.55 2.20 -7.65
N LEU A 61 -9.92 2.93 -6.73
CA LEU A 61 -9.06 2.33 -5.71
C LEU A 61 -9.92 1.90 -4.52
N LYS A 62 -9.92 0.61 -4.23
CA LYS A 62 -10.72 0.01 -3.15
C LYS A 62 -9.83 -0.41 -1.99
N ILE A 63 -10.08 0.13 -0.81
CA ILE A 63 -9.34 -0.25 0.39
C ILE A 63 -9.92 -1.57 0.93
N GLU A 64 -9.07 -2.58 1.08
CA GLU A 64 -9.47 -3.83 1.73
C GLU A 64 -9.70 -3.62 3.23
N THR A 65 -10.89 -3.93 3.72
CA THR A 65 -11.23 -3.79 5.16
C THR A 65 -10.81 -4.98 6.02
N LYS A 66 -10.29 -6.04 5.39
CA LYS A 66 -9.85 -7.26 6.09
C LYS A 66 -8.34 -7.30 6.08
N ARG A 67 -7.71 -7.32 7.26
CA ARG A 67 -6.33 -7.78 7.36
C ARG A 67 -6.30 -9.27 7.00
N LYS A 68 -5.38 -9.69 6.15
CA LYS A 68 -5.09 -11.11 5.96
C LYS A 68 -4.68 -11.63 7.33
N ILE A 69 -5.57 -12.37 7.99
CA ILE A 69 -5.22 -13.14 9.17
C ILE A 69 -4.32 -14.25 8.64
N GLU A 70 -3.02 -14.14 8.89
CA GLU A 70 -2.09 -15.25 8.68
C GLU A 70 -2.61 -16.43 9.51
N LYS A 71 -2.83 -17.56 8.85
CA LYS A 71 -3.09 -18.85 9.51
C LYS A 71 -1.78 -19.44 10.01
#